data_AF-A0A7R9QG06-F1
#
_entry.id   AF-A0A7R9QG06-F1
#
_cell.length_a   1.000
_cell.length_b   1.000
_cell.length_c   1.000
_cell.angle_alpha   90.00
_cell.angle_beta   90.00
_cell.angle_gamma   90.00
#
_symmetry.space_group_name_H-M   'P 1'
#
loop_
_entity.id
_entity.type
_entity.pdbx_description
1 polymer ?
#
loop_
_entity_poly.entity_id
_entity_poly.type
_entity_poly.pdbx_seq_one_letter_code
_entity_poly.pdbx_strand_id
1 'polypeptide(L)'
;VRQISGSGEEFCTIEEFHNCLKLLQSVGNGESDLALPVNEDELENACIDLKDGVICLDLHIQKCFSPEMQQVYTNVATDAKQFVRDLCNNFTVQRGL
;
A
#
# COMPACT_ATOMS: atom_id res chain seq x y z
N VAL A 1 -20.71 -15.81 -6.26
CA VAL A 1 -19.88 -14.67 -6.70
C VAL A 1 -20.45 -14.18 -8.03
N ARG A 2 -21.12 -13.02 -8.07
CA ARG A 2 -21.68 -12.46 -9.31
C ARG A 2 -20.76 -11.33 -9.77
N GLN A 3 -20.21 -11.49 -10.97
CA GLN A 3 -19.61 -10.41 -11.76
C GLN A 3 -20.73 -9.58 -12.40
N ILE A 4 -20.58 -8.25 -12.48
CA ILE A 4 -21.48 -7.35 -13.20
C ILE A 4 -20.65 -6.41 -14.09
N SER A 5 -20.83 -6.61 -15.39
CA SER A 5 -20.21 -6.01 -16.57
C SER A 5 -20.40 -4.49 -16.79
N GLY A 6 -19.37 -3.81 -17.31
CA GLY A 6 -19.43 -2.74 -18.33
C GLY A 6 -19.05 -1.30 -17.94
N SER A 7 -17.85 -0.85 -18.35
CA SER A 7 -17.38 0.56 -18.50
C SER A 7 -16.93 1.38 -17.28
N GLY A 8 -16.60 0.68 -16.19
CA GLY A 8 -15.73 1.13 -15.09
C GLY A 8 -14.95 -0.04 -14.47
N GLU A 9 -14.97 -1.20 -15.15
CA GLU A 9 -14.61 -2.51 -14.60
C GLU A 9 -13.11 -2.84 -14.65
N GLU A 10 -12.32 -2.24 -15.54
CA GLU A 10 -10.89 -2.57 -15.61
C GLU A 10 -10.17 -2.27 -14.30
N PHE A 11 -10.64 -1.26 -13.56
CA PHE A 11 -10.06 -0.85 -12.28
C PHE A 11 -10.54 -1.66 -11.08
N CYS A 12 -11.62 -2.43 -11.20
CA CYS A 12 -12.23 -3.17 -10.08
C CYS A 12 -11.94 -4.68 -10.15
N THR A 13 -10.83 -5.04 -10.77
CA THR A 13 -10.37 -6.42 -10.85
C THR A 13 -9.52 -6.79 -9.64
N ILE A 14 -9.46 -8.09 -9.34
CA ILE A 14 -8.55 -8.60 -8.31
C ILE A 14 -7.07 -8.39 -8.68
N GLU A 15 -6.78 -8.32 -9.98
CA GLU A 15 -5.44 -8.05 -10.49
C GLU A 15 -5.00 -6.62 -10.12
N GLU A 16 -5.85 -5.63 -10.34
CA GLU A 16 -5.57 -4.25 -9.94
C GLU A 16 -5.40 -4.10 -8.43
N PHE A 17 -6.25 -4.78 -7.66
CA PHE A 17 -6.10 -4.83 -6.20
C PHE A 17 -4.75 -5.42 -5.80
N HIS A 18 -4.34 -6.55 -6.39
CA HIS A 18 -3.04 -7.14 -6.14
C HIS A 18 -1.87 -6.25 -6.59
N ASN A 19 -2.02 -5.50 -7.68
CA ASN A 19 -1.00 -4.56 -8.13
C ASN A 19 -0.78 -3.44 -7.09
N CYS A 20 -1.83 -2.93 -6.46
CA CYS A 20 -1.68 -2.00 -5.32
C CYS A 20 -0.89 -2.65 -4.16
N LEU A 21 -1.17 -3.93 -3.84
CA LEU A 21 -0.50 -4.63 -2.75
C LEU A 21 0.98 -4.94 -3.04
N LYS A 22 1.37 -5.16 -4.30
CA LYS A 22 2.77 -5.37 -4.67
C LYS A 22 3.64 -4.15 -4.34
N LEU A 23 3.12 -2.95 -4.55
CA LEU A 23 3.83 -1.71 -4.19
C LEU A 23 4.07 -1.62 -2.68
N LEU A 24 3.16 -2.18 -1.87
CA LEU A 24 3.31 -2.26 -0.41
C LEU A 24 4.31 -3.34 0.04
N GLN A 25 4.71 -4.23 -0.86
CA GLN A 25 5.71 -5.29 -0.64
C GLN A 25 7.11 -4.88 -1.10
N SER A 26 7.30 -3.69 -1.69
CA SER A 26 8.58 -3.20 -2.23
C SER A 26 9.67 -2.94 -1.18
N VAL A 27 9.47 -3.33 0.08
CA VAL A 27 10.42 -3.11 1.18
C VAL A 27 11.44 -4.25 1.21
N GLY A 28 12.56 -4.04 0.50
CA GLY A 28 13.77 -4.86 0.64
C GLY A 28 14.36 -5.30 -0.70
N ASN A 29 15.43 -4.63 -1.15
CA ASN A 29 16.26 -5.06 -2.27
C ASN A 29 17.32 -6.13 -1.86
N GLY A 30 17.16 -6.79 -0.71
CA GLY A 30 18.03 -7.86 -0.23
C GLY A 30 17.33 -9.23 -0.34
N GLU A 31 18.10 -10.32 -0.26
CA GLU A 31 17.62 -11.73 -0.33
C GLU A 31 16.56 -12.13 0.73
N SER A 32 16.03 -11.18 1.51
CA SER A 32 14.85 -11.34 2.35
C SER A 32 13.87 -10.21 2.07
N ASP A 33 12.66 -10.58 1.64
CA ASP A 33 11.47 -9.73 1.36
C ASP A 33 10.97 -8.87 2.54
N LEU A 34 11.77 -8.68 3.58
CA LEU A 34 11.45 -7.93 4.81
C LEU A 34 12.63 -7.06 5.30
N ALA A 35 13.67 -6.86 4.47
CA ALA A 35 14.80 -6.02 4.84
C ALA A 35 14.39 -4.54 4.78
N LEU A 36 14.38 -3.88 5.94
CA LEU A 36 14.21 -2.43 6.00
C LEU A 36 15.32 -1.74 5.19
N PRO A 37 15.01 -0.63 4.48
CA PRO A 37 16.01 0.11 3.71
C PRO A 37 17.17 0.52 4.61
N VAL A 38 18.41 0.32 4.14
CA VAL A 38 19.63 0.48 4.95
C VAL A 38 20.30 1.84 4.76
N ASN A 39 19.79 2.68 3.87
CA ASN A 39 20.24 4.06 3.67
C ASN A 39 19.08 4.99 3.27
N GLU A 40 19.34 6.30 3.30
CA GLU A 40 18.35 7.36 3.06
C GLU A 40 17.76 7.29 1.64
N ASP A 41 18.58 7.03 0.62
CA ASP A 41 18.13 6.94 -0.78
C ASP A 41 17.25 5.70 -1.02
N GLU A 42 17.60 4.55 -0.43
CA GLU A 42 16.78 3.35 -0.47
C GLU A 42 15.45 3.55 0.25
N LEU A 43 15.46 4.27 1.38
CA LEU A 43 14.25 4.58 2.11
C LEU A 43 13.37 5.55 1.33
N GLU A 44 13.94 6.58 0.70
CA GLU A 44 13.18 7.53 -0.11
C GLU A 44 12.46 6.81 -1.24
N ASN A 45 13.17 5.94 -1.98
CA ASN A 45 12.60 5.13 -3.04
C ASN A 45 11.52 4.16 -2.52
N ALA A 46 11.79 3.43 -1.43
CA ALA A 46 10.80 2.57 -0.80
C ALA A 46 9.56 3.36 -0.36
N CYS A 47 9.75 4.59 0.12
CA CYS A 47 8.66 5.46 0.55
C CYS A 47 7.81 6.00 -0.60
N ILE A 48 8.36 6.16 -1.80
CA ILE A 48 7.57 6.46 -3.00
C ILE A 48 6.63 5.30 -3.29
N ASP A 49 7.16 4.07 -3.41
CA ASP A 49 6.36 2.88 -3.69
C ASP A 49 5.30 2.62 -2.62
N LEU A 50 5.67 2.72 -1.33
CA LEU A 50 4.75 2.52 -0.21
C LEU A 50 3.62 3.55 -0.22
N LYS A 51 3.92 4.83 -0.47
CA LYS A 51 2.90 5.89 -0.56
C LYS A 51 1.97 5.66 -1.74
N ASP A 52 2.52 5.31 -2.90
CA ASP A 52 1.75 5.02 -4.11
C ASP A 52 0.86 3.79 -3.93
N GLY A 53 1.36 2.74 -3.29
CA GLY A 53 0.60 1.54 -2.92
C GLY A 53 -0.57 1.85 -1.98
N VAL A 54 -0.36 2.71 -0.97
CA VAL A 54 -1.44 3.15 -0.06
C VAL A 54 -2.51 3.93 -0.82
N ILE A 55 -2.10 4.88 -1.68
CA ILE A 55 -3.03 5.68 -2.49
C ILE A 55 -3.84 4.78 -3.44
N CYS A 56 -3.16 3.86 -4.12
CA CYS A 56 -3.79 2.87 -5.01
C CYS A 56 -4.84 2.05 -4.27
N LEU A 57 -4.48 1.50 -3.10
CA LEU A 57 -5.38 0.71 -2.26
C LEU A 57 -6.59 1.52 -1.80
N ASP A 58 -6.40 2.75 -1.34
CA ASP A 58 -7.49 3.63 -0.91
C ASP A 58 -8.46 3.94 -2.05
N LEU A 59 -7.95 4.26 -3.24
CA LEU A 59 -8.77 4.53 -4.41
C LEU A 59 -9.53 3.28 -4.86
N HIS A 60 -8.90 2.10 -4.84
CA HIS A 60 -9.55 0.85 -5.21
C HIS A 60 -10.67 0.50 -4.22
N ILE A 61 -10.42 0.62 -2.90
CA ILE A 61 -11.44 0.40 -1.87
C ILE A 61 -12.63 1.35 -2.08
N GLN A 62 -12.37 2.66 -2.24
CA GLN A 62 -13.44 3.65 -2.40
C GLN A 62 -14.29 3.44 -3.65
N LYS A 63 -13.68 3.02 -4.77
CA LYS A 63 -14.38 2.88 -6.05
C LYS A 63 -15.04 1.52 -6.24
N CYS A 64 -14.43 0.46 -5.74
CA CYS A 64 -14.77 -0.91 -6.13
C CYS A 64 -15.44 -1.73 -5.03
N PHE A 65 -15.31 -1.34 -3.76
CA PHE A 65 -15.84 -2.13 -2.65
C PHE A 65 -17.23 -1.63 -2.22
N SER A 66 -18.09 -2.56 -1.78
CA SER A 66 -19.36 -2.22 -1.11
C SER A 66 -19.09 -1.49 0.21
N PRO A 67 -20.05 -0.73 0.76
CA PRO A 67 -19.87 -0.02 2.03
C PRO A 67 -19.36 -0.90 3.18
N GLU A 68 -19.85 -2.14 3.27
CA GLU A 68 -19.42 -3.10 4.29
C GLU A 68 -17.98 -3.54 4.06
N MET A 69 -17.59 -3.79 2.80
CA MET A 69 -16.22 -4.14 2.45
C MET A 69 -15.27 -2.96 2.66
N GLN A 70 -15.69 -1.73 2.35
CA GLN A 70 -14.91 -0.52 2.64
C GLN A 70 -14.59 -0.44 4.13
N GLN A 71 -15.58 -0.61 5.00
CA GLN A 71 -15.35 -0.53 6.44
C GLN A 71 -14.37 -1.60 6.94
N VAL A 72 -14.49 -2.84 6.46
CA VAL A 72 -13.56 -3.92 6.84
C VAL A 72 -12.14 -3.61 6.36
N TYR A 73 -11.96 -3.27 5.08
CA TYR A 73 -10.63 -3.10 4.50
C TYR A 73 -9.95 -1.79 4.92
N THR A 74 -10.71 -0.71 5.15
CA THR A 74 -10.17 0.49 5.78
C THR A 74 -9.62 0.18 7.16
N ASN A 75 -10.37 -0.57 7.97
CA ASN A 75 -9.93 -0.96 9.31
C ASN A 75 -8.67 -1.84 9.25
N VAL A 76 -8.67 -2.89 8.42
CA VAL A 76 -7.54 -3.82 8.25
C VAL A 76 -6.26 -3.07 7.82
N ALA A 77 -6.39 -2.06 6.96
CA ALA A 77 -5.24 -1.32 6.46
C ALA A 77 -4.78 -0.18 7.38
N THR A 78 -5.48 0.12 8.49
CA THR A 78 -5.19 1.28 9.36
C THR A 78 -3.76 1.29 9.88
N ASP A 79 -3.35 0.20 10.53
CA ASP A 79 -2.04 0.12 11.19
C ASP A 79 -0.90 0.09 10.17
N ALA A 80 -1.10 -0.60 9.05
CA ALA A 80 -0.14 -0.62 7.94
C ALA A 80 0.05 0.78 7.33
N LYS A 81 -1.04 1.53 7.10
CA LYS A 81 -0.96 2.92 6.61
C LYS A 81 -0.30 3.84 7.64
N GLN A 82 -0.52 3.60 8.92
CA GLN A 82 0.14 4.36 9.98
C GLN A 82 1.65 4.09 10.00
N PHE A 83 2.05 2.83 9.88
CA PHE A 83 3.45 2.45 9.74
C PHE A 83 4.12 3.15 8.54
N VAL A 84 3.50 3.14 7.36
CA VAL A 84 4.03 3.87 6.18
C VAL A 84 4.15 5.36 6.45
N ARG A 85 3.17 5.97 7.11
CA ARG A 85 3.23 7.40 7.48
C ARG A 85 4.39 7.68 8.43
N ASP A 86 4.58 6.85 9.44
CA ASP A 86 5.64 7.05 10.43
C ASP A 86 7.02 6.82 9.81
N LEU A 87 7.18 5.75 9.03
CA LEU A 87 8.41 5.45 8.32
C LEU A 87 8.80 6.58 7.35
N CYS A 88 7.84 7.06 6.55
CA CYS A 88 8.12 7.95 5.42
C CYS A 88 7.94 9.45 5.68
N ASN A 89 7.42 9.84 6.85
CA ASN A 89 7.28 11.24 7.24
C ASN A 89 8.04 11.58 8.54
N ASN A 90 8.36 10.59 9.40
CA ASN A 90 9.14 10.78 10.64
C ASN A 90 10.58 10.24 10.53
N PHE A 91 11.27 10.48 9.41
CA PHE A 91 12.68 10.08 9.26
C PHE A 91 13.63 10.72 10.28
N THR A 92 13.17 11.72 11.05
CA THR A 92 13.94 12.30 12.14
C THR A 92 14.25 11.32 13.28
N VAL A 93 13.52 10.20 13.41
CA VAL A 93 13.62 9.29 14.56
C VAL A 93 14.75 8.24 14.42
N GLN A 94 15.21 7.92 13.21
CA GLN A 94 16.25 6.87 13.02
C GLN A 94 17.70 7.42 13.00
N ARG A 95 17.90 8.73 13.15
CA ARG A 95 19.24 9.35 13.24
C ARG A 95 19.91 9.24 14.62
N GLY A 96 19.37 8.43 15.53
CA GLY A 96 19.70 8.44 16.96
C GLY A 96 19.89 7.09 17.64
N LEU A 97 20.29 6.04 16.91
CA LEU A 97 20.80 4.79 17.49
C LEU A 97 22.15 4.42 16.88
#